data_AF-F3GND8-F1
#
_entry.id   AF-F3GND8-F1
#
_cell.length_a   1.000
_cell.length_b   1.000
_cell.length_c   1.000
_cell.angle_alpha   90.00
_cell.angle_beta   90.00
_cell.angle_gamma   90.00
#
_symmetry.space_group_name_H-M   'P 1'
#
loop_
_entity.id
_entity.type
_entity.pdbx_description
1 polymer ?
#
loop_
_entity_poly.entity_id
_entity_poly.type
_entity_poly.pdbx_seq_one_letter_code
_entity_poly.pdbx_strand_id
1 'polypeptide(L)'
;SGGAEQVARTLVDRFGERNAHWAMVCIAFLVGLPLFFEVGFVLLVPIAFTVARRVGVSILMVGLPMVAGLSVVHALVPPHPAAMLAVQAY
;
A
#
# COMPACT_ATOMS: atom_id res chain seq x y z
N SER A 1 -14.86 10.12 13.95
CA SER A 1 -14.95 10.12 12.47
C SER A 1 -14.88 11.56 12.01
N GLY A 2 -13.81 11.96 11.31
CA GLY A 2 -13.63 13.37 10.92
C GLY A 2 -12.35 13.64 10.12
N GLY A 3 -11.31 12.81 10.28
CA GLY A 3 -10.07 12.96 9.52
C GLY A 3 -10.26 12.78 8.01
N ALA A 4 -10.97 11.73 7.57
CA ALA A 4 -11.24 11.51 6.14
C ALA A 4 -12.11 12.62 5.53
N GLU A 5 -13.12 13.08 6.28
CA GLU A 5 -13.99 14.21 5.91
C GLU A 5 -13.17 15.50 5.75
N GLN A 6 -12.25 15.77 6.68
CA GLN A 6 -11.38 16.92 6.67
C GLN A 6 -10.41 16.87 5.46
N VAL A 7 -9.82 15.70 5.17
CA VAL A 7 -8.94 15.51 4.01
C VAL A 7 -9.71 15.71 2.71
N ALA A 8 -10.92 15.16 2.61
CA ALA A 8 -11.77 15.32 1.44
C ALA A 8 -12.14 16.78 1.20
N ARG A 9 -12.62 17.50 2.24
CA ARG A 9 -12.91 18.94 2.16
C ARG A 9 -11.68 19.75 1.76
N THR A 10 -10.54 19.52 2.41
CA THR A 10 -9.30 20.26 2.13
C THR A 10 -8.86 20.08 0.68
N LEU A 11 -9.01 18.88 0.11
CA LEU A 11 -8.64 18.63 -1.28
C LEU A 11 -9.67 19.19 -2.27
N VAL A 12 -10.97 19.07 -1.99
CA VAL A 12 -12.02 19.66 -2.84
C VAL A 12 -11.92 21.19 -2.85
N ASP A 13 -11.66 21.83 -1.71
CA ASP A 13 -11.47 23.28 -1.60
C ASP A 13 -10.23 23.76 -2.36
N ARG A 14 -9.17 22.93 -2.39
CA ARG A 14 -7.90 23.26 -3.05
C ARG A 14 -7.91 23.05 -4.56
N PHE A 15 -8.60 22.02 -5.05
CA PHE A 15 -8.76 21.76 -6.48
C PHE A 15 -9.96 22.53 -7.08
N GLY A 16 -10.93 22.92 -6.23
CA GLY A 16 -12.21 23.51 -6.60
C GLY A 16 -13.26 22.44 -6.91
N GLU A 17 -14.53 22.72 -6.62
CA GLU A 17 -15.65 21.78 -6.81
C GLU A 17 -15.74 21.24 -8.24
N ARG A 18 -15.46 22.08 -9.24
CA ARG A 18 -15.44 21.67 -10.66
C ARG A 18 -14.37 20.60 -10.98
N ASN A 19 -13.32 20.51 -10.16
CA ASN A 19 -12.22 19.56 -10.32
C ASN A 19 -12.21 18.48 -9.23
N ALA A 20 -13.34 18.23 -8.56
CA ALA A 20 -13.43 17.23 -7.49
C ALA A 20 -12.94 15.82 -7.93
N HIS A 21 -13.05 15.49 -9.22
CA HIS A 21 -12.49 14.26 -9.79
C HIS A 21 -10.95 14.17 -9.62
N TRP A 22 -10.20 15.26 -9.80
CA TRP A 22 -8.76 15.30 -9.53
C TRP A 22 -8.45 15.17 -8.04
N ALA A 23 -9.25 15.80 -7.18
CA ALA A 23 -9.12 15.62 -5.73
C ALA A 23 -9.30 14.14 -5.33
N MET A 24 -10.28 13.45 -5.90
CA MET A 24 -10.51 12.02 -5.66
C MET A 24 -9.37 11.13 -6.19
N VAL A 25 -8.76 11.47 -7.32
CA VAL A 25 -7.56 10.77 -7.82
C VAL A 25 -6.40 10.91 -6.83
N CYS A 26 -6.16 12.11 -6.30
CA CYS A 26 -5.13 12.32 -5.27
C CYS A 26 -5.43 11.53 -3.99
N ILE A 27 -6.68 11.52 -3.52
CA ILE A 27 -7.09 10.73 -2.36
C ILE A 27 -6.84 9.24 -2.61
N ALA A 28 -7.30 8.73 -3.75
CA ALA A 28 -7.12 7.33 -4.12
C ALA A 28 -5.64 6.94 -4.25
N PHE A 29 -4.79 7.85 -4.75
CA PHE A 29 -3.36 7.62 -4.82
C PHE A 29 -2.70 7.59 -3.43
N LEU A 30 -2.98 8.59 -2.59
CA LEU A 30 -2.43 8.70 -1.23
C LEU A 30 -2.87 7.55 -0.32
N VAL A 31 -4.12 7.12 -0.45
CA VAL A 31 -4.70 6.05 0.37
C VAL A 31 -4.40 4.66 -0.23
N GLY A 32 -4.41 4.52 -1.55
CA GLY A 32 -4.12 3.25 -2.23
C GLY A 32 -2.68 2.79 -2.06
N LEU A 33 -1.71 3.72 -2.07
CA LEU A 33 -0.29 3.44 -1.88
C LEU A 33 0.03 2.58 -0.65
N PRO A 34 -0.32 3.01 0.58
CA PRO A 34 -0.08 2.21 1.79
C PRO A 34 -0.98 0.97 1.87
N LEU A 35 -2.22 1.05 1.37
CA LEU A 35 -3.17 -0.06 1.48
C LEU A 35 -2.73 -1.31 0.69
N PHE A 36 -2.03 -1.19 -0.43
CA PHE A 36 -1.63 -2.36 -1.21
C PHE A 36 -0.68 -3.31 -0.47
N PHE A 37 0.27 -2.78 0.30
CA PHE A 37 1.15 -3.61 1.14
C PHE A 37 0.39 -4.25 2.30
N GLU A 38 -0.39 -3.44 3.00
CA GLU A 38 -1.11 -3.86 4.20
C GLU A 38 -2.14 -4.95 3.87
N VAL A 39 -2.90 -4.77 2.79
CA VAL A 39 -3.88 -5.77 2.32
C VAL A 39 -3.18 -7.06 1.87
N GLY A 40 -2.07 -6.96 1.12
CA GLY A 40 -1.29 -8.13 0.69
C GLY A 40 -0.74 -8.92 1.89
N PHE A 41 -0.20 -8.23 2.89
CA PHE A 41 0.32 -8.84 4.11
C PHE A 41 -0.79 -9.59 4.87
N VAL A 42 -1.91 -8.91 5.13
CA VAL A 42 -3.05 -9.50 5.88
C VAL A 42 -3.61 -10.74 5.18
N LEU A 43 -3.68 -10.74 3.85
CA LEU A 43 -4.12 -11.90 3.07
C LEU A 43 -3.13 -13.07 3.12
N LEU A 44 -1.82 -12.79 3.13
CA LEU A 44 -0.78 -13.81 3.10
C LEU A 44 -0.52 -14.46 4.47
N VAL A 45 -0.72 -13.74 5.58
CA VAL A 45 -0.54 -14.28 6.94
C VAL A 45 -1.24 -15.63 7.19
N PRO A 46 -2.57 -15.78 6.96
CA PRO A 46 -3.24 -17.05 7.19
C PRO A 46 -2.76 -18.17 6.25
N ILE A 47 -2.34 -17.81 5.03
CA ILE A 47 -1.75 -18.75 4.07
C ILE A 47 -0.39 -19.24 4.60
N ALA A 48 0.45 -18.33 5.10
CA ALA A 48 1.74 -18.68 5.69
C ALA A 48 1.59 -19.61 6.90
N PHE A 49 0.61 -19.37 7.78
CA PHE A 49 0.29 -20.29 8.87
C PHE A 49 -0.16 -21.66 8.37
N THR A 50 -1.01 -21.71 7.35
CA THR A 50 -1.48 -22.96 6.74
C THR A 50 -0.31 -23.75 6.14
N VAL A 51 0.58 -23.09 5.41
CA VAL A 51 1.77 -23.70 4.79
C VAL A 51 2.74 -24.21 5.86
N ALA A 52 3.08 -23.39 6.86
CA ALA A 52 3.99 -23.78 7.94
C ALA A 52 3.49 -25.03 8.67
N ARG A 53 2.18 -25.07 9.00
CA ARG A 53 1.54 -26.24 9.62
C ARG A 53 1.56 -27.47 8.72
N ARG A 54 1.28 -27.31 7.43
CA ARG A 54 1.20 -28.43 6.47
C ARG A 54 2.58 -29.05 6.20
N VAL A 55 3.62 -28.24 6.16
CA VAL A 55 5.01 -28.69 5.92
C VAL A 55 5.70 -29.10 7.24
N GLY A 56 5.13 -28.75 8.39
CA GLY A 56 5.69 -29.09 9.71
C GLY A 56 6.92 -28.28 10.09
N VAL A 57 7.07 -27.07 9.53
CA VAL A 57 8.20 -26.17 9.79
C VAL A 57 7.78 -25.00 10.68
N SER A 58 8.76 -24.34 11.30
CA SER A 58 8.52 -23.11 12.05
C SER A 58 7.89 -22.04 11.17
N ILE A 59 6.95 -21.27 11.71
CA ILE A 59 6.34 -20.12 11.04
C ILE A 59 7.40 -19.09 10.60
N LEU A 60 8.54 -19.01 11.29
CA LEU A 60 9.63 -18.11 10.91
C LEU A 60 10.25 -18.50 9.55
N MET A 61 10.34 -19.79 9.22
CA MET A 61 10.87 -20.26 7.93
C MET A 61 9.97 -19.87 6.75
N VAL A 62 8.69 -19.60 6.98
CA VAL A 62 7.74 -19.17 5.93
C VAL A 62 7.52 -17.65 6.00
N GLY A 63 7.38 -17.11 7.21
CA GLY A 63 7.07 -15.71 7.47
C GLY A 63 8.22 -14.75 7.15
N LEU A 64 9.47 -15.07 7.48
CA LEU A 64 10.61 -14.20 7.12
C LEU A 64 10.72 -13.98 5.61
N PRO A 65 10.79 -15.04 4.77
CA PRO A 65 10.90 -14.85 3.33
C PRO A 65 9.63 -14.23 2.73
N MET A 66 8.45 -14.50 3.29
CA MET A 66 7.22 -13.83 2.89
C MET A 66 7.29 -12.31 3.09
N VAL A 67 7.67 -11.85 4.29
CA VAL A 67 7.78 -10.42 4.59
C VAL A 67 8.89 -9.78 3.77
N ALA A 68 10.05 -10.43 3.65
CA ALA A 68 11.15 -9.94 2.84
C ALA A 68 10.74 -9.77 1.36
N GLY A 69 10.07 -10.78 0.78
CA GLY A 69 9.56 -10.72 -0.59
C GLY A 69 8.50 -9.64 -0.76
N LEU A 70 7.56 -9.52 0.18
CA LEU A 70 6.52 -8.49 0.14
C LEU A 70 7.11 -7.08 0.24
N SER A 71 8.11 -6.88 1.10
CA SER A 71 8.84 -5.61 1.23
C SER A 71 9.61 -5.26 -0.05
N VAL A 72 10.28 -6.21 -0.69
CA VAL A 72 10.99 -5.99 -1.95
C VAL A 72 10.02 -5.65 -3.08
N VAL A 73 8.95 -6.41 -3.24
CA VAL A 73 7.93 -6.15 -4.27
C VAL A 73 7.27 -4.80 -4.00
N HIS A 74 6.94 -4.46 -2.76
CA HIS A 74 6.35 -3.17 -2.42
C HIS A 74 7.32 -2.00 -2.65
N ALA A 75 8.62 -2.21 -2.44
CA ALA A 75 9.64 -1.22 -2.74
C ALA A 75 9.85 -1.02 -4.26
N LEU A 76 9.67 -2.08 -5.06
CA LEU A 76 10.01 -2.09 -6.49
C LEU A 76 8.81 -1.89 -7.43
N VAL A 77 7.58 -2.17 -7.01
CA VAL A 77 6.38 -1.96 -7.83
C VAL A 77 6.00 -0.47 -7.80
N PRO A 78 5.80 0.18 -8.96
CA PRO A 78 5.54 1.62 -9.05
C PRO A 78 4.10 1.91 -8.65
N PRO A 79 3.89 2.24 -7.36
CA PRO A 79 3.45 3.58 -7.05
C PRO A 79 4.34 4.27 -5.99
N HIS A 80 5.46 3.67 -5.57
CA HIS A 80 6.30 4.19 -4.49
C HIS A 80 7.07 5.47 -4.89
N PRO A 81 7.06 6.54 -4.06
CA PRO A 81 7.79 7.79 -4.32
C PRO A 81 9.29 7.64 -4.62
N ALA A 82 9.97 6.59 -4.12
CA ALA A 82 11.40 6.39 -4.35
C ALA A 82 11.74 6.00 -5.81
N ALA A 83 10.93 5.14 -6.44
CA ALA A 83 11.12 4.78 -7.85
C ALA A 83 10.75 5.94 -8.79
N MET A 84 9.73 6.73 -8.42
CA MET A 84 9.36 7.96 -9.14
C MET A 84 10.44 9.04 -9.06
N LEU A 85 11.12 9.19 -7.91
CA LEU A 85 12.20 10.16 -7.72
C LEU A 85 13.41 9.86 -8.61
N ALA A 86 13.76 8.59 -8.83
CA ALA A 86 14.84 8.20 -9.73
C ALA A 86 14.55 8.55 -11.20
N VAL A 87 13.28 8.52 -11.60
CA VAL A 87 12.83 8.88 -12.95
C VAL A 87 12.65 10.40 -13.12
N GLN A 88 12.29 11.15 -12.08
CA GLN A 88 12.22 12.63 -12.15
C GLN A 88 13.59 13.33 -12.08
N ALA A 89 14.64 12.64 -11.64
CA ALA A 89 16.00 13.19 -11.53
C ALA A 89 16.78 13.17 -12.86
N TYR A 90 16.18 12.66 -13.95
CA TYR A 90 16.70 12.65 -15.31
C TYR A 90 15.68 13.27 -16.26
#